data_AF-A0A0W1JIP2-F1
#
_entry.id   AF-A0A0W1JIP2-F1
#
_cell.length_a   1.000
_cell.length_b   1.000
_cell.length_c   1.000
_cell.angle_alpha   90.00
_cell.angle_beta   90.00
_cell.angle_gamma   90.00
#
_symmetry.space_group_name_H-M   'P 1'
#
loop_
_entity.id
_entity.type
_entity.pdbx_description
1 polymer ?
#
loop_
_entity_poly.entity_id
_entity_poly.type
_entity_poly.pdbx_seq_one_letter_code
_entity_poly.pdbx_strand_id
1 'polypeptide(L)'
;MKRALCGALFVFIAVEKRRKNMKKAIVFITLSLIILLLAGYQPNKSIGVRNIEGLLLELYQVENTKDYQELREKQNQYLQEVRELMPTKTGILTMDPEDFEELFKPYLAKYKRYCTEAAWQGLLKNRYISKFDQLAWEEECRFYVKDIQIKKDQGRQYYYTVEVEKRAKDGTSQEKNGEGIVQLNEDGYVDLFKVTKRVDF
;
A
#
# COMPACT_ATOMS: atom_id res chain seq x y z
N MET A 1 -63.23 36.00 -31.89
CA MET A 1 -62.79 35.72 -30.50
C MET A 1 -62.22 34.31 -30.24
N LYS A 2 -62.38 33.30 -31.10
CA LYS A 2 -61.91 31.91 -30.81
C LYS A 2 -60.39 31.64 -30.96
N ARG A 3 -59.64 32.48 -31.67
CA ARG A 3 -58.19 32.25 -31.93
C ARG A 3 -57.25 32.70 -30.80
N ALA A 4 -57.64 33.73 -30.03
CA ALA A 4 -56.85 34.22 -28.90
C ALA A 4 -56.87 33.28 -27.69
N LEU A 5 -58.00 32.57 -27.48
CA LEU A 5 -58.16 31.63 -26.37
C LEU A 5 -57.29 30.36 -26.55
N CYS A 6 -57.17 29.85 -27.79
CA CYS A 6 -56.29 28.72 -28.07
C CYS A 6 -54.81 29.07 -27.92
N GLY A 7 -54.39 30.28 -28.34
CA GLY A 7 -53.00 30.73 -28.20
C GLY A 7 -52.54 30.82 -26.74
N ALA A 8 -53.41 31.33 -25.85
CA ALA A 8 -53.11 31.39 -24.42
C ALA A 8 -52.98 30.00 -23.78
N LEU A 9 -53.82 29.04 -24.19
CA LEU A 9 -53.77 27.65 -23.70
C LEU A 9 -52.48 26.93 -24.09
N PHE A 10 -52.00 27.10 -25.33
CA PHE A 10 -50.74 26.51 -25.78
C PHE A 10 -49.52 27.12 -25.07
N VAL A 11 -49.54 28.43 -24.81
CA VAL A 11 -48.48 29.09 -24.02
C VAL A 11 -48.50 28.56 -22.59
N PHE A 12 -49.67 28.38 -21.98
CA PHE A 12 -49.78 27.85 -20.62
C PHE A 12 -49.25 26.40 -20.52
N ILE A 13 -49.64 25.53 -21.46
CA ILE A 13 -49.15 24.14 -21.53
C ILE A 13 -47.64 24.09 -21.78
N ALA A 14 -47.13 24.96 -22.67
CA ALA A 14 -45.69 25.05 -22.94
C ALA A 14 -44.90 25.52 -21.72
N VAL A 15 -45.39 26.54 -21.01
CA VAL A 15 -44.80 27.07 -19.77
C VAL A 15 -44.83 25.99 -18.67
N GLU A 16 -45.94 25.29 -18.51
CA GLU A 16 -46.11 24.26 -17.48
C GLU A 16 -45.24 23.01 -17.76
N LYS A 17 -45.11 22.61 -19.04
CA LYS A 17 -44.20 21.55 -19.48
C LYS A 17 -42.74 21.94 -19.28
N ARG A 18 -42.36 23.20 -19.57
CA ARG A 18 -41.01 23.74 -19.30
C ARG A 18 -40.72 23.73 -17.81
N ARG A 19 -41.69 24.11 -16.96
CA ARG A 19 -41.57 24.11 -15.50
C ARG A 19 -41.40 22.69 -14.93
N LYS A 20 -42.16 21.70 -15.44
CA LYS A 20 -41.98 20.27 -15.08
C LYS A 20 -40.61 19.74 -15.50
N ASN A 21 -40.15 20.05 -16.70
CA ASN A 21 -38.81 19.63 -17.17
C ASN A 21 -37.70 20.27 -16.35
N MET A 22 -37.85 21.53 -15.96
CA MET A 22 -36.90 22.23 -15.10
C MET A 22 -36.85 21.63 -13.69
N LYS A 23 -38.00 21.25 -13.11
CA LYS A 23 -38.03 20.50 -11.83
C LYS A 23 -37.34 19.14 -11.93
N LYS A 24 -37.56 18.39 -13.01
CA LYS A 24 -36.87 17.11 -13.25
C LYS A 24 -35.36 17.30 -13.41
N ALA A 25 -34.93 18.33 -14.13
CA ALA A 25 -33.51 18.66 -14.29
C ALA A 25 -32.88 19.04 -12.96
N ILE A 26 -33.56 19.84 -12.12
CA ILE A 26 -33.09 20.20 -10.79
C ILE A 26 -32.92 18.95 -9.91
N VAL A 27 -33.90 18.03 -9.91
CA VAL A 27 -33.81 16.77 -9.18
C VAL A 27 -32.63 15.92 -9.67
N PHE A 28 -32.40 15.85 -10.98
CA PHE A 28 -31.27 15.10 -11.54
C PHE A 28 -29.93 15.72 -11.12
N ILE A 29 -29.82 17.05 -11.17
CA ILE A 29 -28.63 17.79 -10.75
C ILE A 29 -28.35 17.59 -9.26
N THR A 30 -29.37 17.72 -8.39
CA THR A 30 -29.19 17.47 -6.95
C THR A 30 -28.83 16.02 -6.67
N LEU A 31 -29.42 15.05 -7.37
CA LEU A 31 -29.07 13.64 -7.21
C LEU A 31 -27.62 13.36 -7.62
N SER A 32 -27.16 13.92 -8.76
CA SER A 32 -25.77 13.83 -9.19
C SER A 32 -24.82 14.52 -8.21
N LEU A 33 -25.21 15.66 -7.63
CA LEU A 33 -24.41 16.36 -6.62
C LEU A 33 -24.28 15.53 -5.33
N ILE A 34 -25.36 14.87 -4.89
CA ILE A 34 -25.37 13.99 -3.72
C ILE A 34 -24.48 12.77 -3.95
N ILE A 35 -24.53 12.16 -5.14
CA ILE A 35 -23.65 11.03 -5.49
C ILE A 35 -22.18 11.46 -5.51
N LEU A 36 -21.87 12.64 -6.03
CA LEU A 36 -20.54 13.25 -5.99
C LEU A 36 -20.05 13.53 -4.56
N LEU A 37 -20.94 14.01 -3.68
CA LEU A 37 -20.64 14.25 -2.26
C LEU A 37 -20.41 12.94 -1.48
N LEU A 38 -21.14 11.88 -1.82
CA LEU A 38 -20.98 10.55 -1.20
C LEU A 38 -19.70 9.85 -1.69
N ALA A 39 -19.31 10.02 -2.96
CA ALA A 39 -18.06 9.48 -3.49
C ALA A 39 -16.79 10.12 -2.88
N GLY A 40 -16.90 11.34 -2.34
CA GLY A 40 -15.81 12.05 -1.67
C GLY A 40 -15.67 11.74 -0.16
N TYR A 41 -16.59 10.98 0.42
CA TYR A 41 -16.55 10.65 1.85
C TYR A 41 -15.64 9.45 2.11
N GLN A 42 -14.32 9.62 1.92
CA GLN A 42 -13.36 8.73 2.55
C GLN A 42 -13.28 9.14 4.03
N PRO A 43 -13.71 8.27 4.99
CA PRO A 43 -13.54 8.57 6.40
C PRO A 43 -12.06 8.86 6.65
N ASN A 44 -11.78 9.99 7.31
CA ASN A 44 -10.41 10.44 7.56
C ASN A 44 -9.68 9.32 8.34
N LYS A 45 -8.84 8.53 7.66
CA LYS A 45 -8.20 7.35 8.25
C LYS A 45 -7.30 7.82 9.40
N SER A 46 -7.35 7.10 10.52
CA SER A 46 -6.46 7.39 11.66
C SER A 46 -4.99 7.35 11.23
N ILE A 47 -4.12 8.12 11.90
CA ILE A 47 -2.65 8.09 11.68
C ILE A 47 -2.15 6.65 11.73
N GLY A 48 -2.62 5.87 12.71
CA GLY A 48 -2.30 4.46 12.86
C GLY A 48 -2.60 3.60 11.63
N VAL A 49 -3.82 3.70 11.09
CA VAL A 49 -4.21 2.94 9.89
C VAL A 49 -3.35 3.35 8.68
N ARG A 50 -3.06 4.65 8.53
CA ARG A 50 -2.18 5.13 7.46
C ARG A 50 -0.76 4.60 7.58
N ASN A 51 -0.23 4.51 8.80
CA ASN A 51 1.10 3.94 9.03
C ASN A 51 1.13 2.44 8.72
N ILE A 52 0.06 1.69 9.07
CA ILE A 52 -0.05 0.27 8.70
C ILE A 52 -0.07 0.12 7.18
N GLU A 53 -0.91 0.90 6.48
CA GLU A 53 -1.01 0.86 5.01
C GLU A 53 0.33 1.22 4.35
N GLY A 54 0.97 2.31 4.80
CA GLY A 54 2.27 2.74 4.29
C GLY A 54 3.35 1.67 4.48
N LEU A 55 3.41 1.05 5.66
CA LEU A 55 4.36 -0.04 5.92
C LEU A 55 4.10 -1.24 5.00
N LEU A 56 2.83 -1.65 4.83
CA LEU A 56 2.47 -2.77 3.96
C LEU A 56 2.79 -2.47 2.48
N LEU A 57 2.56 -1.24 2.02
CA LEU A 57 2.92 -0.83 0.66
C LEU A 57 4.44 -0.92 0.44
N GLU A 58 5.25 -0.34 1.33
CA GLU A 58 6.72 -0.41 1.20
C GLU A 58 7.28 -1.84 1.34
N LEU A 59 6.56 -2.76 1.98
CA LEU A 59 6.97 -4.16 2.14
C LEU A 59 6.60 -5.04 0.95
N TYR A 60 5.39 -4.87 0.40
CA TYR A 60 4.81 -5.79 -0.56
C TYR A 60 4.81 -5.25 -2.01
N GLN A 61 4.87 -3.93 -2.21
CA GLN A 61 4.89 -3.33 -3.55
C GLN A 61 6.33 -3.14 -4.04
N VAL A 62 6.64 -3.73 -5.20
CA VAL A 62 7.97 -3.66 -5.82
C VAL A 62 7.81 -3.36 -7.31
N GLU A 63 8.10 -2.13 -7.68
CA GLU A 63 8.04 -1.66 -9.08
C GLU A 63 9.37 -1.81 -9.81
N ASN A 64 10.47 -1.74 -9.06
CA ASN A 64 11.83 -1.92 -9.52
C ASN A 64 12.67 -2.55 -8.40
N THR A 65 13.83 -3.11 -8.77
CA THR A 65 14.70 -3.88 -7.86
C THR A 65 16.02 -3.18 -7.59
N LYS A 66 16.09 -1.85 -7.80
CA LYS A 66 17.33 -1.08 -7.69
C LYS A 66 17.94 -1.16 -6.29
N ASP A 67 17.12 -0.96 -5.26
CA ASP A 67 17.61 -0.99 -3.87
C ASP A 67 18.15 -2.39 -3.48
N TYR A 68 17.58 -3.46 -4.05
CA TYR A 68 18.09 -4.82 -3.83
C TYR A 68 19.37 -5.10 -4.60
N GLN A 69 19.50 -4.59 -5.83
CA GLN A 69 20.74 -4.67 -6.60
C GLN A 69 21.88 -3.97 -5.85
N GLU A 70 21.65 -2.75 -5.36
CA GLU A 70 22.63 -2.02 -4.55
C GLU A 70 22.99 -2.77 -3.26
N LEU A 71 21.99 -3.35 -2.57
CA LEU A 71 22.23 -4.19 -1.39
C LEU A 71 23.13 -5.39 -1.72
N ARG A 72 22.85 -6.08 -2.84
CA ARG A 72 23.64 -7.26 -3.28
C ARG A 72 25.05 -6.89 -3.67
N GLU A 73 25.24 -5.78 -4.37
CA GLU A 73 26.57 -5.27 -4.73
C GLU A 73 27.40 -4.95 -3.48
N LYS A 74 26.83 -4.21 -2.54
CA LYS A 74 27.51 -3.89 -1.27
C LYS A 74 27.80 -5.13 -0.43
N GLN A 75 26.86 -6.08 -0.35
CA GLN A 75 27.10 -7.36 0.34
C GLN A 75 28.25 -8.14 -0.30
N ASN A 76 28.33 -8.16 -1.63
CA ASN A 76 29.42 -8.84 -2.34
C ASN A 76 30.76 -8.14 -2.10
N GLN A 77 30.80 -6.80 -2.10
CA GLN A 77 31.99 -6.01 -1.78
C GLN A 77 32.47 -6.31 -0.35
N TYR A 78 31.58 -6.23 0.64
CA TYR A 78 31.90 -6.57 2.03
C TYR A 78 32.47 -7.99 2.16
N LEU A 79 31.86 -8.98 1.48
CA LEU A 79 32.36 -10.36 1.51
C LEU A 79 33.71 -10.53 0.82
N GLN A 80 34.02 -9.73 -0.21
CA GLN A 80 35.34 -9.71 -0.85
C GLN A 80 36.39 -9.12 0.10
N GLU A 81 36.11 -7.96 0.69
CA GLU A 81 37.01 -7.30 1.65
C GLU A 81 37.33 -8.20 2.85
N VAL A 82 36.31 -8.88 3.43
CA VAL A 82 36.53 -9.81 4.53
C VAL A 82 37.38 -11.02 4.12
N ARG A 83 37.23 -11.52 2.89
CA ARG A 83 38.07 -12.63 2.37
C ARG A 83 39.52 -12.20 2.14
N GLU A 84 39.74 -10.97 1.68
CA GLU A 84 41.09 -10.42 1.50
C GLU A 84 41.79 -10.17 2.84
N LEU A 85 41.04 -9.66 3.84
CA LEU A 85 41.57 -9.38 5.18
C LEU A 85 41.76 -10.65 6.03
N MET A 86 40.95 -11.69 5.82
CA MET A 86 40.97 -12.94 6.60
C MET A 86 40.92 -14.19 5.70
N PRO A 87 41.94 -14.44 4.86
CA PRO A 87 41.91 -15.46 3.81
C PRO A 87 41.78 -16.91 4.32
N THR A 88 42.13 -17.16 5.58
CA THR A 88 42.01 -18.49 6.22
C THR A 88 40.69 -18.69 6.97
N LYS A 89 39.88 -17.64 7.12
CA LYS A 89 38.63 -17.69 7.88
C LYS A 89 37.53 -18.28 6.99
N THR A 90 37.18 -19.52 7.28
CA THR A 90 36.08 -20.25 6.61
C THR A 90 34.91 -20.39 7.57
N GLY A 91 33.67 -20.32 7.06
CA GLY A 91 32.45 -20.49 7.86
C GLY A 91 31.57 -19.23 7.95
N ILE A 92 30.67 -19.20 8.94
CA ILE A 92 29.72 -18.10 9.14
C ILE A 92 30.48 -16.88 9.63
N LEU A 93 30.49 -15.82 8.81
CA LEU A 93 31.01 -14.52 9.19
C LEU A 93 29.89 -13.72 9.86
N THR A 94 30.11 -13.31 11.10
CA THR A 94 29.29 -12.29 11.75
C THR A 94 29.69 -10.92 11.20
N MET A 95 28.69 -10.15 10.78
CA MET A 95 28.86 -8.77 10.33
C MET A 95 28.68 -7.83 11.52
N ASP A 96 29.51 -6.80 11.59
CA ASP A 96 29.38 -5.80 12.63
C ASP A 96 28.05 -5.03 12.48
N PRO A 97 27.40 -4.64 13.58
CA PRO A 97 26.08 -3.98 13.52
C PRO A 97 26.06 -2.69 12.69
N GLU A 98 27.17 -1.96 12.63
CA GLU A 98 27.30 -0.70 11.89
C GLU A 98 27.29 -0.93 10.37
N ASP A 99 28.14 -1.83 9.87
CA ASP A 99 28.17 -2.25 8.46
C ASP A 99 26.81 -2.83 8.04
N PHE A 100 26.17 -3.54 8.97
CA PHE A 100 24.85 -4.10 8.78
C PHE A 100 23.79 -3.00 8.62
N GLU A 101 23.76 -1.98 9.48
CA GLU A 101 22.82 -0.86 9.34
C GLU A 101 23.07 -0.08 8.04
N GLU A 102 24.34 0.11 7.66
CA GLU A 102 24.71 0.77 6.42
C GLU A 102 24.18 0.02 5.18
N LEU A 103 24.29 -1.30 5.16
CA LEU A 103 23.78 -2.14 4.07
C LEU A 103 22.26 -1.99 3.89
N PHE A 104 21.51 -2.01 4.99
CA PHE A 104 20.05 -1.92 4.96
C PHE A 104 19.52 -0.48 4.99
N LYS A 105 20.39 0.54 5.01
CA LYS A 105 20.00 1.96 5.11
C LYS A 105 18.91 2.39 4.12
N PRO A 106 18.91 1.97 2.83
CA PRO A 106 17.82 2.33 1.90
C PRO A 106 16.46 1.79 2.35
N TYR A 107 16.43 0.54 2.83
CA TYR A 107 15.22 -0.10 3.35
C TYR A 107 14.76 0.55 4.65
N LEU A 108 15.69 0.83 5.56
CA LEU A 108 15.38 1.48 6.84
C LEU A 108 14.80 2.89 6.62
N ALA A 109 15.28 3.65 5.63
CA ALA A 109 14.75 4.97 5.31
C ALA A 109 13.27 4.93 4.86
N LYS A 110 12.84 3.85 4.20
CA LYS A 110 11.44 3.61 3.83
C LYS A 110 10.58 3.29 5.06
N TYR A 111 11.04 2.34 5.88
CA TYR A 111 10.24 1.80 6.98
C TYR A 111 10.17 2.72 8.22
N LYS A 112 11.24 3.45 8.55
CA LYS A 112 11.31 4.37 9.71
C LYS A 112 10.22 5.45 9.71
N ARG A 113 9.55 5.70 8.58
CA ARG A 113 8.41 6.64 8.47
C ARG A 113 7.12 6.11 9.09
N TYR A 114 6.99 4.80 9.20
CA TYR A 114 5.74 4.12 9.53
C TYR A 114 5.83 3.26 10.80
N CYS A 115 7.05 2.89 11.20
CA CYS A 115 7.27 1.95 12.29
C CYS A 115 8.38 2.37 13.24
N THR A 116 8.33 1.84 14.45
CA THR A 116 9.35 2.01 15.49
C THR A 116 10.58 1.16 15.19
N GLU A 117 11.63 1.36 15.98
CA GLU A 117 12.82 0.53 15.91
C GLU A 117 12.58 -0.95 16.16
N ALA A 118 11.76 -1.27 17.16
CA ALA A 118 11.40 -2.65 17.46
C ALA A 118 10.75 -3.35 16.26
N ALA A 119 9.89 -2.65 15.53
CA ALA A 119 9.21 -3.21 14.37
C ALA A 119 10.15 -3.49 13.19
N TRP A 120 11.02 -2.54 12.80
CA TRP A 120 11.93 -2.79 11.68
C TRP A 120 13.03 -3.80 12.03
N GLN A 121 13.49 -3.85 13.28
CA GLN A 121 14.39 -4.92 13.74
C GLN A 121 13.70 -6.30 13.67
N GLY A 122 12.40 -6.36 13.96
CA GLY A 122 11.59 -7.57 13.78
C GLY A 122 11.52 -8.03 12.32
N LEU A 123 11.27 -7.11 11.38
CA LEU A 123 11.28 -7.40 9.94
C LEU A 123 12.64 -7.93 9.48
N LEU A 124 13.71 -7.33 9.99
CA LEU A 124 15.07 -7.70 9.68
C LEU A 124 15.42 -9.11 10.19
N LYS A 125 15.19 -9.38 11.47
CA LYS A 125 15.47 -10.68 12.12
C LYS A 125 14.76 -11.83 11.41
N ASN A 126 13.55 -11.57 10.91
CA ASN A 126 12.75 -12.56 10.19
C ASN A 126 13.07 -12.61 8.67
N ARG A 127 14.12 -11.92 8.22
CA ARG A 127 14.54 -11.80 6.81
C ARG A 127 13.41 -11.34 5.88
N TYR A 128 12.50 -10.55 6.41
CA TYR A 128 11.33 -10.07 5.70
C TYR A 128 11.53 -8.68 5.09
N ILE A 129 12.53 -7.94 5.59
CA ILE A 129 12.81 -6.54 5.22
C ILE A 129 13.08 -6.32 3.73
N SER A 130 13.59 -7.33 3.01
CA SER A 130 13.93 -7.25 1.59
C SER A 130 13.34 -8.42 0.79
N LYS A 131 12.39 -9.17 1.36
CA LYS A 131 11.93 -10.45 0.79
C LYS A 131 11.32 -10.26 -0.61
N PHE A 132 10.45 -9.27 -0.78
CA PHE A 132 9.77 -9.05 -2.06
C PHE A 132 10.68 -8.44 -3.11
N ASP A 133 11.60 -7.54 -2.73
CA ASP A 133 12.60 -7.04 -3.67
C ASP A 133 13.54 -8.15 -4.15
N GLN A 134 13.96 -9.04 -3.23
CA GLN A 134 14.73 -10.23 -3.58
C GLN A 134 13.99 -11.09 -4.58
N LEU A 135 12.74 -11.45 -4.27
CA LEU A 135 11.92 -12.31 -5.12
C LEU A 135 11.67 -11.68 -6.50
N ALA A 136 11.43 -10.37 -6.53
CA ALA A 136 11.22 -9.61 -7.76
C ALA A 136 12.47 -9.61 -8.65
N TRP A 137 13.65 -9.54 -8.03
CA TRP A 137 14.92 -9.59 -8.74
C TRP A 137 15.21 -11.00 -9.28
N GLU A 138 15.06 -12.02 -8.44
CA GLU A 138 15.33 -13.43 -8.79
C GLU A 138 14.40 -13.95 -9.90
N GLU A 139 13.13 -13.56 -9.88
CA GLU A 139 12.12 -14.03 -10.82
C GLU A 139 11.81 -13.02 -11.93
N GLU A 140 12.55 -11.90 -11.97
CA GLU A 140 12.40 -10.83 -12.93
C GLU A 140 10.94 -10.33 -13.07
N CYS A 141 10.28 -10.10 -11.94
CA CYS A 141 8.86 -9.75 -11.87
C CYS A 141 8.61 -8.43 -11.10
N ARG A 142 7.34 -8.04 -10.99
CA ARG A 142 6.89 -6.91 -10.17
C ARG A 142 5.79 -7.36 -9.23
N PHE A 143 5.71 -6.71 -8.07
CA PHE A 143 4.63 -6.93 -7.10
C PHE A 143 3.81 -5.66 -6.95
N TYR A 144 2.49 -5.80 -7.00
CA TYR A 144 1.53 -4.71 -6.82
C TYR A 144 0.57 -5.05 -5.70
N VAL A 145 0.42 -4.15 -4.73
CA VAL A 145 -0.61 -4.29 -3.71
C VAL A 145 -1.94 -3.85 -4.32
N LYS A 146 -2.94 -4.74 -4.28
CA LYS A 146 -4.27 -4.52 -4.87
C LYS A 146 -5.27 -4.00 -3.86
N ASP A 147 -5.27 -4.63 -2.69
CA ASP A 147 -6.14 -4.28 -1.59
C ASP A 147 -5.44 -4.48 -0.25
N ILE A 148 -5.78 -3.62 0.71
CA ILE A 148 -5.36 -3.73 2.11
C ILE A 148 -6.62 -3.61 2.97
N GLN A 149 -6.92 -4.68 3.70
CA GLN A 149 -8.01 -4.71 4.66
C GLN A 149 -7.43 -4.66 6.06
N ILE A 150 -7.85 -3.69 6.86
CA ILE A 150 -7.39 -3.51 8.24
C ILE A 150 -8.60 -3.57 9.16
N LYS A 151 -8.58 -4.52 10.09
CA LYS A 151 -9.62 -4.68 11.10
C LYS A 151 -9.00 -4.50 12.48
N LYS A 152 -9.51 -3.53 13.24
CA LYS A 152 -9.14 -3.36 14.64
C LYS A 152 -9.63 -4.57 15.45
N ASP A 153 -8.74 -5.13 16.26
CA ASP A 153 -9.05 -6.27 17.13
C ASP A 153 -9.35 -5.79 18.56
N GLN A 154 -8.30 -5.51 19.34
CA GLN A 154 -8.39 -5.01 20.71
C GLN A 154 -7.29 -3.99 21.00
N GLY A 155 -7.60 -2.98 21.84
CA GLY A 155 -6.63 -1.96 22.22
C GLY A 155 -6.02 -1.24 21.01
N ARG A 156 -4.71 -1.40 20.81
CA ARG A 156 -3.93 -0.86 19.66
C ARG A 156 -3.50 -1.96 18.67
N GLN A 157 -4.09 -3.16 18.76
CA GLN A 157 -3.84 -4.29 17.87
C GLN A 157 -4.84 -4.30 16.70
N TYR A 158 -4.32 -4.64 15.52
CA TYR A 158 -5.07 -4.76 14.28
C TYR A 158 -4.67 -6.04 13.55
N TYR A 159 -5.64 -6.65 12.89
CA TYR A 159 -5.39 -7.65 11.85
C TYR A 159 -5.35 -6.97 10.49
N TYR A 160 -4.41 -7.39 9.65
CA TYR A 160 -4.36 -6.99 8.25
C TYR A 160 -4.49 -8.20 7.34
N THR A 161 -5.12 -7.97 6.19
CA THR A 161 -5.03 -8.81 5.00
C THR A 161 -4.51 -7.94 3.87
N VAL A 162 -3.49 -8.41 3.15
CA VAL A 162 -2.93 -7.73 1.97
C VAL A 162 -3.05 -8.65 0.77
N GLU A 163 -3.65 -8.14 -0.30
CA GLU A 163 -3.73 -8.81 -1.59
C GLU A 163 -2.62 -8.29 -2.50
N VAL A 164 -1.81 -9.21 -3.03
CA VAL A 164 -0.64 -8.89 -3.85
C VAL A 164 -0.75 -9.59 -5.19
N GLU A 165 -0.61 -8.81 -6.26
CA GLU A 165 -0.46 -9.27 -7.62
C GLU A 165 1.03 -9.40 -7.94
N LYS A 166 1.49 -10.60 -8.30
CA LYS A 166 2.79 -10.82 -8.97
C LYS A 166 2.57 -10.73 -10.47
N ARG A 167 3.31 -9.85 -11.15
CA ARG A 167 3.29 -9.70 -12.61
C ARG A 167 4.65 -10.05 -13.19
N ALA A 168 4.70 -11.13 -13.97
CA ALA A 168 5.92 -11.56 -14.66
C ALA A 168 6.16 -10.74 -15.94
N LYS A 169 7.39 -10.85 -16.48
CA LYS A 169 7.81 -10.16 -17.72
C LYS A 169 6.99 -10.53 -18.95
N ASP A 170 6.49 -11.76 -19.01
CA ASP A 170 5.66 -12.26 -20.11
C ASP A 170 4.21 -11.75 -20.03
N GLY A 171 3.86 -10.96 -19.01
CA GLY A 171 2.54 -10.40 -18.79
C GLY A 171 1.60 -11.30 -18.00
N THR A 172 2.03 -12.50 -17.60
CA THR A 172 1.24 -13.37 -16.71
C THR A 172 1.15 -12.75 -15.32
N SER A 173 -0.01 -12.94 -14.68
CA SER A 173 -0.27 -12.44 -13.33
C SER A 173 -0.81 -13.54 -12.42
N GLN A 174 -0.43 -13.46 -11.15
CA GLN A 174 -0.94 -14.31 -10.09
C GLN A 174 -1.29 -13.42 -8.90
N GLU A 175 -2.39 -13.74 -8.21
CA GLU A 175 -2.85 -13.00 -7.03
C GLU A 175 -2.82 -13.93 -5.81
N LYS A 176 -2.26 -13.42 -4.71
CA LYS A 176 -2.13 -14.14 -3.45
C LYS A 176 -2.36 -13.19 -2.29
N ASN A 177 -2.91 -13.73 -1.21
CA ASN A 177 -3.22 -12.98 0.00
C ASN A 177 -2.30 -13.35 1.15
N GLY A 178 -1.78 -12.33 1.82
CA GLY A 178 -1.04 -12.43 3.08
C GLY A 178 -1.86 -11.87 4.22
N GLU A 179 -1.62 -12.38 5.43
CA GLU A 179 -2.33 -11.95 6.63
C GLU A 179 -1.33 -11.77 7.78
N GLY A 180 -1.68 -10.89 8.70
CA GLY A 180 -0.87 -10.69 9.89
C GLY A 180 -1.52 -9.81 10.94
N ILE A 181 -0.72 -9.57 11.98
CA ILE A 181 -1.07 -8.79 13.15
C ILE A 181 -0.09 -7.64 13.24
N VAL A 182 -0.62 -6.45 13.49
CA VAL A 182 0.15 -5.25 13.82
C VAL A 182 -0.31 -4.68 15.14
N GLN A 183 0.63 -4.23 15.95
CA GLN A 183 0.34 -3.47 17.16
C GLN A 183 0.95 -2.07 17.02
N LEU A 184 0.16 -1.06 17.33
CA LEU A 184 0.62 0.33 17.32
C LEU A 184 1.10 0.76 18.70
N ASN A 185 2.09 1.66 18.74
CA ASN A 185 2.44 2.42 19.93
C ASN A 185 1.41 3.55 20.18
N GLU A 186 1.67 4.38 21.21
CA GLU A 186 0.76 5.46 21.62
C GLU A 186 0.63 6.55 20.55
N ASP A 187 1.69 6.78 19.79
CA ASP A 187 1.77 7.78 18.71
C ASP A 187 1.20 7.28 17.38
N GLY A 188 0.81 6.00 17.32
CA GLY A 188 0.25 5.38 16.12
C GLY A 188 1.29 4.85 15.13
N TYR A 189 2.55 4.70 15.51
CA TYR A 189 3.55 3.96 14.72
C TYR A 189 3.41 2.47 14.92
N VAL A 190 3.72 1.68 13.89
CA VAL A 190 3.77 0.21 14.00
C VAL A 190 4.93 -0.17 14.91
N ASP A 191 4.63 -0.83 16.03
CA ASP A 191 5.60 -1.24 17.05
C ASP A 191 5.86 -2.74 17.03
N LEU A 192 4.85 -3.53 16.66
CA LEU A 192 4.98 -4.94 16.39
C LEU A 192 4.36 -5.26 15.03
N PHE A 193 5.09 -6.05 14.24
CA PHE A 193 4.64 -6.57 12.95
C PHE A 193 4.86 -8.08 12.91
N LYS A 194 3.77 -8.85 12.73
CA LYS A 194 3.80 -10.31 12.70
C LYS A 194 3.00 -10.85 11.52
N VAL A 195 3.67 -11.56 10.64
CA VAL A 195 3.02 -12.32 9.55
C VAL A 195 2.40 -13.60 10.11
N THR A 196 1.10 -13.81 9.91
CA THR A 196 0.40 -15.05 10.28
C THR A 196 0.17 -15.96 9.09
N LYS A 197 0.04 -15.39 7.89
CA LYS A 197 -0.02 -16.11 6.61
C LYS A 197 0.85 -15.39 5.60
N ARG A 198 1.81 -16.11 5.03
CA ARG A 198 2.72 -15.54 4.04
C ARG A 198 2.02 -15.43 2.69
N VAL A 199 2.38 -14.40 1.93
CA VAL A 199 2.15 -14.38 0.50
C VAL A 199 3.22 -15.29 -0.13
N ASP A 200 2.79 -16.42 -0.66
CA ASP A 200 3.66 -17.40 -1.32
C ASP A 200 3.09 -17.68 -2.74
N PHE A 201 3.91 -17.39 -3.76
CA PHE A 201 3.62 -17.52 -5.19
C PHE A 201 4.17 -18.82 -5.77
#